data_AF-A0A397S227-F1
#
_entry.id   AF-A0A397S227-F1
#
_cell.length_a   1.000
_cell.length_b   1.000
_cell.length_c   1.000
_cell.angle_alpha   90.00
_cell.angle_beta   90.00
_cell.angle_gamma   90.00
#
_symmetry.space_group_name_H-M   'P 1'
#
loop_
_entity.id
_entity.type
_entity.pdbx_description
1 polymer ?
#
loop_
_entity_poly.entity_id
_entity_poly.type
_entity_poly.pdbx_seq_one_letter_code
_entity_poly.pdbx_strand_id
1 'polypeptide(L)'
;MPHEVGISAIVKQINRHCSNADGTNAEIYGFGSTRTRDRNRGKEADALFRPKKPAVTAPNGSDRNDHLWSNLVMEVAYAETSDHIEEALKYWLSPDHAHDCIIVKIDPVSQAKCQSAWHYCISNRITRRTPHRTMCMLENKNNLSMHLYIKRK
;
A
#
# COMPACT_ATOMS: atom_id res chain seq x y z
N MET A 1 -0.27 -16.21 10.11
CA MET A 1 -0.89 -14.93 10.48
C MET A 1 0.06 -13.72 10.68
N PRO A 2 1.36 -13.72 10.34
CA PRO A 2 2.13 -12.46 10.35
C PRO A 2 1.71 -11.42 9.30
N HIS A 3 1.17 -11.86 8.15
CA HIS A 3 0.77 -11.03 7.02
C HIS A 3 -0.41 -10.11 7.38
N GLU A 4 -1.51 -10.68 7.88
CA GLU A 4 -2.75 -9.96 8.21
C GLU A 4 -2.57 -9.01 9.40
N VAL A 5 -1.74 -9.41 10.37
CA VAL A 5 -1.36 -8.56 11.51
C VAL A 5 -0.54 -7.36 11.03
N GLY A 6 0.38 -7.57 10.08
CA GLY A 6 1.16 -6.51 9.44
C GLY A 6 0.27 -5.51 8.70
N ILE A 7 -0.65 -6.00 7.87
CA ILE A 7 -1.65 -5.18 7.16
C ILE A 7 -2.43 -4.32 8.16
N SER A 8 -3.03 -4.96 9.17
CA SER A 8 -3.86 -4.27 10.16
C SER A 8 -3.09 -3.18 10.92
N ALA A 9 -1.83 -3.44 11.27
CA ALA A 9 -0.99 -2.47 11.96
C ALA A 9 -0.71 -1.24 11.08
N ILE A 10 -0.38 -1.43 9.80
CA ILE A 10 -0.05 -0.33 8.88
C ILE A 10 -1.30 0.47 8.54
N VAL A 11 -2.41 -0.19 8.19
CA VAL A 11 -3.70 0.46 7.92
C VAL A 11 -4.11 1.35 9.10
N LYS A 12 -3.96 0.85 10.33
CA LYS A 12 -4.24 1.62 11.55
C LYS A 12 -3.41 2.90 11.66
N GLN A 13 -2.12 2.86 11.28
CA GLN A 13 -1.28 4.06 11.30
C GLN A 13 -1.64 5.04 10.19
N ILE A 14 -1.93 4.56 8.98
CA ILE A 14 -2.37 5.41 7.87
C ILE A 14 -3.65 6.15 8.29
N ASN A 15 -4.67 5.44 8.77
CA ASN A 15 -5.93 6.06 9.19
C ASN A 15 -5.73 7.09 10.30
N ARG A 16 -4.90 6.78 11.31
CA ARG A 16 -4.56 7.74 12.37
C ARG A 16 -3.92 9.01 11.84
N HIS A 17 -2.98 8.89 10.91
CA HIS A 17 -2.31 10.05 10.31
C HIS A 17 -3.21 10.83 9.34
N CYS A 18 -4.23 10.19 8.78
CA CYS A 18 -5.22 10.82 7.92
C CYS A 18 -6.41 11.43 8.67
N SER A 19 -6.59 11.12 9.96
CA SER A 19 -7.78 11.54 10.75
C SER A 19 -8.05 13.04 10.78
N ASN A 20 -7.03 13.88 10.60
CA ASN A 20 -7.22 15.34 10.51
C ASN A 20 -7.99 15.77 9.23
N ALA A 21 -8.10 14.90 8.23
CA ALA A 21 -8.86 15.13 7.01
C ALA A 21 -10.31 14.62 7.09
N ASP A 22 -10.70 13.95 8.17
CA ASP A 22 -12.03 13.37 8.33
C ASP A 22 -13.11 14.46 8.26
N GLY A 23 -14.19 14.19 7.51
CA GLY A 23 -15.27 15.16 7.27
C GLY A 23 -14.93 16.32 6.34
N THR A 24 -13.75 16.35 5.73
CA THR A 24 -13.35 17.37 4.75
C THR A 24 -13.44 16.85 3.31
N ASN A 25 -13.32 17.75 2.33
CA ASN A 25 -13.19 17.36 0.92
C ASN A 25 -11.92 16.55 0.60
N ALA A 26 -10.99 16.45 1.56
CA ALA A 26 -9.75 15.68 1.47
C ALA A 26 -9.79 14.39 2.29
N GLU A 27 -10.94 14.02 2.87
CA GLU A 27 -11.11 12.77 3.63
C GLU A 27 -10.65 11.57 2.80
N ILE A 28 -9.89 10.66 3.42
CA ILE A 28 -9.34 9.45 2.78
C ILE A 28 -9.97 8.22 3.41
N TYR A 29 -10.66 7.41 2.60
CA TYR A 29 -11.27 6.17 3.06
C TYR A 29 -10.36 4.97 2.77
N GLY A 30 -10.24 4.09 3.76
CA GLY A 30 -9.65 2.76 3.58
C GLY A 30 -10.72 1.76 3.09
N PHE A 31 -10.50 1.16 1.93
CA PHE A 31 -11.41 0.17 1.31
C PHE A 31 -10.94 -1.28 1.54
N GLY A 32 -9.86 -1.48 2.29
CA GLY A 32 -9.32 -2.80 2.60
C GLY A 32 -9.00 -3.61 1.34
N SER A 33 -9.25 -4.91 1.42
CA SER A 33 -9.03 -5.85 0.32
C SER A 33 -10.14 -5.74 -0.72
N THR A 34 -9.89 -4.97 -1.78
CA THR A 34 -10.84 -4.78 -2.88
C THR A 34 -10.22 -5.25 -4.18
N ARG A 35 -10.95 -6.12 -4.89
CA ARG A 35 -10.53 -6.61 -6.21
C ARG A 35 -10.75 -5.56 -7.27
N THR A 36 -9.67 -5.24 -7.99
CA THR A 36 -9.66 -4.34 -9.14
C THR A 36 -9.37 -5.10 -10.42
N ARG A 37 -9.79 -4.57 -11.57
CA ARG A 37 -9.71 -5.19 -12.89
C ARG A 37 -9.57 -4.14 -13.97
N ASP A 38 -8.59 -4.34 -14.85
CA ASP A 38 -8.51 -3.66 -16.15
C ASP A 38 -9.08 -4.59 -17.25
N ARG A 39 -8.90 -4.22 -18.53
CA ARG A 39 -9.41 -5.00 -19.68
C ARG A 39 -9.03 -6.49 -19.62
N ASN A 40 -7.79 -6.82 -19.25
CA ASN A 40 -7.26 -8.18 -19.38
C ASN A 40 -6.73 -8.77 -18.07
N ARG A 41 -6.56 -7.94 -17.03
CA ARG A 41 -5.93 -8.31 -15.76
C ARG A 41 -6.82 -7.94 -14.60
N GLY A 42 -6.62 -8.59 -13.46
CA GLY A 42 -7.25 -8.21 -12.21
C GLY A 42 -6.39 -8.59 -11.03
N LYS A 43 -6.36 -7.73 -10.02
CA LYS A 43 -5.62 -7.96 -8.77
C LYS A 43 -6.40 -7.40 -7.60
N GLU A 44 -6.28 -8.09 -6.48
CA GLU A 44 -6.80 -7.67 -5.20
C GLU A 44 -5.63 -7.14 -4.37
N ALA A 45 -5.82 -5.95 -3.80
CA ALA A 45 -4.82 -5.33 -2.95
C ALA A 45 -4.97 -5.78 -1.51
N ASP A 46 -3.91 -5.74 -0.71
CA ASP A 46 -4.01 -5.96 0.72
C ASP A 46 -4.70 -4.80 1.45
N ALA A 47 -4.48 -3.57 0.99
CA ALA A 47 -5.29 -2.43 1.36
C ALA A 47 -5.31 -1.34 0.28
N LEU A 48 -6.46 -0.69 0.11
CA LEU A 48 -6.65 0.45 -0.77
C LEU A 48 -7.10 1.69 -0.01
N PHE A 49 -6.63 2.85 -0.48
CA PHE A 49 -7.01 4.15 0.06
C PHE A 49 -7.31 5.15 -1.07
N ARG A 50 -8.40 5.89 -0.92
CA ARG A 50 -8.76 6.97 -1.84
C ARG A 50 -9.65 8.01 -1.16
N PRO A 51 -9.57 9.28 -1.56
CA PRO A 51 -10.56 10.26 -1.15
C PRO A 51 -11.87 10.08 -1.92
N LYS A 52 -12.91 10.80 -1.50
CA LYS A 52 -14.15 10.90 -2.28
C LYS A 52 -13.87 11.60 -3.62
N LYS A 53 -14.20 10.95 -4.72
CA LYS A 53 -14.06 11.50 -6.08
C LYS A 53 -15.31 11.19 -6.92
N PRO A 54 -15.60 11.99 -7.97
CA PRO A 54 -16.64 11.65 -8.95
C PRO A 54 -16.31 10.33 -9.65
N ALA A 55 -17.32 9.55 -10.03
CA ALA A 55 -17.13 8.32 -10.80
C ALA A 55 -16.41 8.59 -12.14
N VAL A 56 -15.71 7.59 -12.67
CA VAL A 56 -15.05 7.69 -13.99
C VAL A 56 -15.99 7.23 -15.10
N THR A 57 -15.72 7.62 -16.34
CA THR A 57 -16.47 7.12 -17.49
C THR A 57 -16.17 5.63 -17.71
N ALA A 58 -17.22 4.82 -17.77
CA ALA A 58 -17.10 3.42 -18.17
C ALA A 58 -16.51 3.29 -19.59
N PRO A 59 -15.66 2.28 -19.88
CA PRO A 59 -15.28 1.15 -19.02
C PRO A 59 -13.95 1.36 -18.28
N ASN A 60 -13.57 2.61 -18.00
CA ASN A 60 -12.23 2.95 -17.51
C ASN A 60 -12.07 2.78 -15.98
N GLY A 61 -13.13 2.38 -15.29
CA GLY A 61 -13.09 2.12 -13.85
C GLY A 61 -12.31 0.88 -13.47
N SER A 62 -11.89 0.82 -12.20
CA SER A 62 -11.20 -0.31 -11.58
C SER A 62 -12.06 -1.57 -11.47
N ASP A 63 -13.34 -1.51 -11.80
CA ASP A 63 -14.25 -2.64 -11.89
C ASP A 63 -14.72 -2.94 -13.32
N ARG A 64 -14.11 -2.26 -14.32
CA ARG A 64 -14.54 -2.20 -15.74
C ARG A 64 -15.82 -1.41 -16.00
N ASN A 65 -16.39 -0.78 -14.99
CA ASN A 65 -17.48 0.17 -15.13
C ASN A 65 -16.95 1.56 -14.76
N ASP A 66 -17.58 2.21 -13.79
CA ASP A 66 -17.35 3.59 -13.38
C ASP A 66 -16.68 3.72 -12.00
N HIS A 67 -16.33 2.60 -11.35
CA HIS A 67 -15.63 2.65 -10.06
C HIS A 67 -14.22 3.20 -10.21
N LEU A 68 -13.86 4.15 -9.35
CA LEU A 68 -12.56 4.81 -9.41
C LEU A 68 -11.41 3.90 -8.98
N TRP A 69 -10.29 4.00 -9.69
CA TRP A 69 -8.99 3.54 -9.22
C TRP A 69 -8.60 4.22 -7.90
N SER A 70 -7.95 3.46 -7.03
CA SER A 70 -7.49 3.98 -5.75
C SER A 70 -6.28 4.88 -5.91
N ASN A 71 -6.10 5.85 -5.01
CA ASN A 71 -4.95 6.73 -5.08
C ASN A 71 -3.70 6.08 -4.51
N LEU A 72 -3.86 5.37 -3.41
CA LEU A 72 -2.82 4.66 -2.72
C LEU A 72 -3.20 3.19 -2.57
N VAL A 73 -2.28 2.32 -2.97
CA VAL A 73 -2.35 0.87 -2.76
C VAL A 73 -1.27 0.47 -1.77
N MET A 74 -1.56 -0.50 -0.91
CA MET A 74 -0.58 -1.19 -0.09
C MET A 74 -0.57 -2.68 -0.43
N GLU A 75 0.63 -3.23 -0.59
CA GLU A 75 0.88 -4.68 -0.70
C GLU A 75 1.88 -5.08 0.38
N VAL A 76 1.60 -6.17 1.07
CA VAL A 76 2.46 -6.80 2.04
C VAL A 76 2.93 -8.12 1.43
N ALA A 77 4.23 -8.19 1.14
CA ALA A 77 4.87 -9.41 0.69
C ALA A 77 5.47 -10.15 1.91
N TYR A 78 4.76 -11.13 2.46
CA TYR A 78 5.33 -12.13 3.37
C TYR A 78 5.97 -13.32 2.63
N ALA A 79 7.31 -13.38 2.62
CA ALA A 79 8.10 -14.46 2.00
C ALA A 79 7.97 -14.61 0.45
N GLU A 80 7.17 -13.80 -0.24
CA GLU A 80 7.08 -13.81 -1.71
C GLU A 80 8.37 -13.29 -2.34
N THR A 81 8.55 -13.60 -3.62
CA THR A 81 9.75 -13.26 -4.38
C THR A 81 9.74 -11.80 -4.84
N SER A 82 10.90 -11.29 -5.25
CA SER A 82 11.00 -9.99 -5.92
C SER A 82 10.17 -9.93 -7.20
N ASP A 83 10.08 -11.04 -7.95
CA ASP A 83 9.27 -11.12 -9.17
C ASP A 83 7.79 -10.87 -8.87
N HIS A 84 7.27 -11.43 -7.77
CA HIS A 84 5.89 -11.18 -7.32
C HIS A 84 5.63 -9.69 -7.06
N ILE A 85 6.60 -9.00 -6.44
CA ILE A 85 6.54 -7.57 -6.16
C ILE A 85 6.59 -6.77 -7.46
N GLU A 86 7.47 -7.13 -8.41
CA GLU A 86 7.56 -6.47 -9.70
C GLU A 86 6.26 -6.60 -10.51
N GLU A 87 5.64 -7.77 -10.51
CA GLU A 87 4.33 -7.99 -11.12
C GLU A 87 3.24 -7.14 -10.48
N ALA A 88 3.22 -7.06 -9.15
CA ALA A 88 2.30 -6.19 -8.42
C ALA A 88 2.49 -4.72 -8.81
N LEU A 89 3.74 -4.24 -8.88
CA LEU A 89 4.04 -2.87 -9.29
C LEU A 89 3.65 -2.60 -10.75
N LYS A 90 3.93 -3.52 -11.67
CA LYS A 90 3.52 -3.43 -13.08
C LYS A 90 2.00 -3.33 -13.20
N TYR A 91 1.24 -4.02 -12.34
CA TYR A 91 -0.20 -3.90 -12.30
C TYR A 91 -0.65 -2.56 -11.71
N TRP A 92 -0.26 -2.24 -10.48
CA TRP A 92 -0.78 -1.07 -9.75
C TRP A 92 -0.38 0.27 -10.35
N LEU A 93 0.82 0.35 -10.93
CA LEU A 93 1.36 1.58 -11.51
C LEU A 93 1.26 1.59 -13.05
N SER A 94 0.40 0.75 -13.62
CA SER A 94 -0.01 0.89 -15.02
C SER A 94 -0.67 2.26 -15.24
N PRO A 95 -0.64 2.80 -16.46
CA PRO A 95 -1.37 4.02 -16.80
C PRO A 95 -2.82 3.96 -16.30
N ASP A 96 -3.31 5.07 -15.75
CA ASP A 96 -4.67 5.25 -15.26
C ASP A 96 -5.08 4.38 -14.05
N HIS A 97 -4.16 3.61 -13.45
CA HIS A 97 -4.41 2.86 -12.22
C HIS A 97 -4.09 3.70 -10.96
N ALA A 98 -3.40 3.13 -9.98
CA ALA A 98 -3.05 3.83 -8.75
C ALA A 98 -1.92 4.82 -8.97
N HIS A 99 -1.96 5.91 -8.21
CA HIS A 99 -0.92 6.92 -8.26
C HIS A 99 0.30 6.51 -7.43
N ASP A 100 0.04 5.95 -6.25
CA ASP A 100 1.04 5.54 -5.28
C ASP A 100 0.84 4.06 -4.87
N CYS A 101 1.95 3.35 -4.72
CA CYS A 101 1.98 1.99 -4.20
C CYS A 101 3.04 1.87 -3.10
N ILE A 102 2.64 1.40 -1.92
CA ILE A 102 3.53 1.04 -0.83
C ILE A 102 3.69 -0.48 -0.82
N ILE A 103 4.92 -0.94 -0.95
CA ILE A 103 5.28 -2.36 -0.79
C ILE A 103 5.93 -2.53 0.58
N VAL A 104 5.47 -3.50 1.35
CA VAL A 104 6.12 -3.92 2.60
C VAL A 104 6.56 -5.37 2.47
N LYS A 105 7.86 -5.60 2.39
CA LYS A 105 8.44 -6.95 2.43
C LYS A 105 8.67 -7.34 3.88
N ILE A 106 8.18 -8.51 4.24
CA ILE A 106 8.46 -9.17 5.50
C ILE A 106 9.25 -10.44 5.16
N ASP A 107 10.52 -10.46 5.55
CA ASP A 107 11.37 -11.63 5.39
C ASP A 107 11.39 -12.42 6.71
N PRO A 108 10.86 -13.65 6.74
CA PRO A 108 10.91 -14.50 7.92
C PRO A 108 12.30 -15.12 8.04
N VAL A 109 13.30 -14.34 8.43
CA VAL A 109 14.61 -14.89 8.79
C VAL A 109 14.54 -15.36 10.25
N SER A 110 15.13 -16.52 10.52
CA SER A 110 14.82 -17.45 11.63
C SER A 110 14.87 -16.91 13.07
N GLN A 111 15.29 -15.67 13.33
CA GLN A 111 15.25 -15.05 14.68
C GLN A 111 14.95 -13.53 14.68
N ALA A 112 14.82 -12.88 13.52
CA ALA A 112 14.50 -11.45 13.43
C ALA A 112 13.56 -11.22 12.24
N LYS A 113 12.38 -10.65 12.51
CA LYS A 113 11.47 -10.19 11.44
C LYS A 113 12.00 -8.87 10.92
N CYS A 114 12.81 -8.94 9.86
CA CYS A 114 13.20 -7.76 9.12
C CYS A 114 12.04 -7.34 8.23
N GLN A 115 11.54 -6.13 8.46
CA GLN A 115 10.53 -5.51 7.61
C GLN A 115 11.20 -4.39 6.82
N SER A 116 11.00 -4.41 5.52
CA SER A 116 11.45 -3.34 4.62
C SER A 116 10.22 -2.77 3.94
N ALA A 117 10.15 -1.43 3.86
CA ALA A 117 9.04 -0.75 3.21
C ALA A 117 9.56 0.19 2.12
N TRP A 118 8.93 0.15 0.96
CA TRP A 118 9.22 0.99 -0.20
C TRP A 118 7.95 1.68 -0.67
N HIS A 119 8.10 2.90 -1.16
CA HIS A 119 7.04 3.70 -1.75
C HIS A 119 7.39 4.01 -3.19
N TYR A 120 6.46 3.74 -4.10
CA TYR A 120 6.55 3.96 -5.53
C TYR A 120 5.42 4.89 -5.99
N CYS A 121 5.71 5.80 -6.92
CA CYS A 121 4.80 6.85 -7.37
C CYS A 121 4.91 7.06 -8.89
N ILE A 122 3.78 7.19 -9.58
CA ILE A 122 3.73 7.32 -11.06
C ILE A 122 4.39 8.60 -11.60
N SER A 123 4.37 9.70 -10.82
CA SER A 123 5.05 10.96 -11.20
C SER A 123 6.58 10.89 -11.12
N ASN A 124 7.13 9.84 -10.49
CA ASN A 124 8.56 9.66 -10.27
C ASN A 124 9.05 8.33 -10.86
N ARG A 125 8.88 8.12 -12.18
CA ARG A 125 9.56 7.00 -12.89
C ARG A 125 11.09 7.05 -12.72
N ILE A 126 11.63 8.20 -12.31
CA ILE A 126 12.96 8.35 -11.74
C ILE A 126 12.80 8.38 -10.22
N THR A 127 13.15 7.27 -9.58
CA THR A 127 13.24 7.12 -8.12
C THR A 127 13.71 8.40 -7.42
N ARG A 128 12.83 9.08 -6.70
CA ARG A 128 13.26 9.54 -5.38
C ARG A 128 13.34 8.26 -4.57
N ARG A 129 14.56 7.73 -4.41
CA ARG A 129 14.85 6.78 -3.33
C ARG A 129 14.48 7.51 -2.05
N THR A 130 13.22 7.45 -1.64
CA THR A 130 12.84 7.64 -0.25
C THR A 130 13.77 6.70 0.50
N PRO A 131 14.60 7.19 1.43
CA PRO A 131 15.74 6.41 1.94
C PRO A 131 15.26 5.03 2.34
N HIS A 132 15.97 4.01 1.86
CA HIS A 132 15.77 2.62 2.26
C HIS A 132 15.64 2.58 3.78
N ARG A 133 14.48 2.17 4.27
CA ARG A 133 14.24 1.97 5.69
C ARG A 133 14.11 0.48 5.90
N THR A 134 15.22 -0.16 6.23
CA THR A 134 15.18 -1.45 6.92
C THR A 134 14.69 -1.17 8.33
N MET A 135 13.50 -1.65 8.67
CA MET A 135 13.02 -1.68 10.04
C MET A 135 13.11 -3.12 10.53
N CYS A 136 14.20 -3.45 11.22
CA CYS A 136 14.31 -4.74 11.89
C CYS A 136 13.46 -4.69 13.16
N MET A 137 12.36 -5.44 13.20
CA MET A 137 11.61 -5.66 14.43
C MET A 137 12.37 -6.72 15.23
N LEU A 138 13.06 -6.30 16.30
CA LEU A 138 13.50 -7.21 17.35
C LEU A 138 12.28 -7.53 18.22
N GLU A 139 11.83 -8.79 18.20
CA GLU A 139 10.79 -9.26 19.12
C GLU A 139 11.32 -9.17 20.56
N ASN A 140 10.98 -8.09 21.26
CA ASN A 140 11.19 -8.03 22.70
C ASN A 140 9.89 -8.48 23.39
N LYS A 141 10.00 -9.49 24.26
CA LYS A 141 8.93 -10.40 24.72
C LYS A 141 7.65 -9.76 25.31
N ASN A 142 7.57 -8.44 25.48
CA ASN A 142 6.49 -7.80 26.24
C ASN A 142 5.75 -6.63 25.56
N ASN A 143 6.05 -6.19 24.33
CA ASN A 143 5.20 -5.21 23.62
C ASN A 143 5.60 -5.02 22.14
N LEU A 144 4.63 -5.16 21.22
CA LEU A 144 4.77 -4.80 19.80
C LEU A 144 4.51 -3.29 19.62
N SER A 145 5.54 -2.45 19.71
CA SER A 145 5.43 -1.02 19.36
C SER A 145 5.98 -0.77 17.95
N MET A 146 5.10 -0.48 17.00
CA MET A 146 5.46 -0.06 15.65
C MET A 146 5.52 1.47 15.60
N HIS A 147 6.72 2.04 15.54
CA HIS A 147 6.92 3.49 15.41
C HIS A 147 7.42 3.85 14.00
N LEU A 148 6.51 4.35 13.17
CA LEU A 148 6.81 4.90 11.85
C LEU A 148 7.39 6.32 12.01
N TYR A 149 8.72 6.45 12.09
CA TYR A 149 9.35 7.76 12.22
C TYR A 149 9.60 8.42 10.86
N ILE A 150 8.76 9.36 10.42
CA ILE A 150 9.06 10.16 9.22
C ILE A 150 10.11 11.22 9.59
N LYS A 151 11.36 11.03 9.16
CA LYS A 151 12.39 12.07 9.24
C LYS A 151 12.25 12.92 7.98
N ARG A 152 11.74 14.14 8.13
CA ARG A 152 11.85 15.19 7.11
C ARG A 152 13.32 15.64 7.06
N LYS A 153 13.93 15.64 5.89
CA LYS A 153 15.17 16.40 5.66
C LYS A 153 14.78 17.84 5.38
#